data_AF-C3ZN14-F1
#
_entry.id   AF-C3ZN14-F1
#
_cell.length_a   1.000
_cell.length_b   1.000
_cell.length_c   1.000
_cell.angle_alpha   90.00
_cell.angle_beta   90.00
_cell.angle_gamma   90.00
#
_symmetry.space_group_name_H-M   'P 1'
#
loop_
_entity.id
_entity.type
_entity.pdbx_description
1 polymer ?
#
loop_
_entity_poly.entity_id
_entity_poly.type
_entity_poly.pdbx_seq_one_letter_code
_entity_poly.pdbx_strand_id
1 'polypeptide(L)'
;ITEIQSGAFANLPKLDTLELKNNNITMIQSGVFVNMPRLQYLYLCFNRITNIHSDAFANLTELRFLDLRSNKMSTISPLAYGLSTSIYAIEVDQNPWQCDCKMVPFKLNTTKFPSFKEQIICEQP
;
A
#
# COMPACT_ATOMS: atom_id res chain seq x y z
N ILE A 1 -2.52 -7.05 15.82
CA ILE A 1 -3.75 -6.58 15.13
C ILE A 1 -3.95 -7.40 13.87
N THR A 2 -5.17 -7.88 13.57
CA THR A 2 -5.48 -8.68 12.38
C THR A 2 -6.35 -7.94 11.35
N GLU A 3 -7.12 -6.96 11.80
CA GLU A 3 -7.97 -6.10 10.97
C GLU A 3 -8.01 -4.70 11.59
N ILE A 4 -8.18 -3.69 10.74
CA ILE A 4 -8.41 -2.31 11.17
C ILE A 4 -9.88 -1.99 10.96
N GLN A 5 -10.61 -1.76 12.05
CA GLN A 5 -12.02 -1.43 11.99
C GLN A 5 -12.24 -0.04 11.37
N SER A 6 -13.33 0.12 10.63
CA SER A 6 -13.72 1.44 10.12
C SER A 6 -13.88 2.43 11.28
N GLY A 7 -13.35 3.64 11.12
CA GLY A 7 -13.40 4.66 12.15
C GLY A 7 -12.42 4.47 13.33
N ALA A 8 -11.56 3.44 13.32
CA ALA A 8 -10.55 3.22 14.37
C ALA A 8 -9.66 4.46 14.65
N PHE A 9 -9.50 5.32 13.65
CA PHE A 9 -8.69 6.55 13.72
C PHE A 9 -9.53 7.83 13.64
N ALA A 10 -10.85 7.77 13.85
CA ALA A 10 -11.74 8.93 13.69
C ALA A 10 -11.35 10.12 14.58
N ASN A 11 -10.73 9.88 15.74
CA ASN A 11 -10.31 10.91 16.68
C ASN A 11 -8.89 11.44 16.43
N LEU A 12 -8.24 11.05 15.32
CA LEU A 12 -6.86 11.42 14.99
C LEU A 12 -6.74 12.20 13.66
N PRO A 13 -7.51 13.29 13.44
CA PRO A 13 -7.57 13.98 12.13
C PRO A 13 -6.29 14.73 11.75
N LYS A 14 -5.36 14.91 12.71
CA LYS A 14 -4.08 15.61 12.52
C LYS A 14 -2.88 14.66 12.47
N LEU A 15 -3.12 13.35 12.35
CA LEU A 15 -2.04 12.38 12.36
C LEU A 15 -1.26 12.44 11.04
N ASP A 16 0.03 12.74 11.12
CA ASP A 16 0.91 12.80 9.96
C ASP A 16 1.60 11.45 9.67
N THR A 17 1.80 10.63 10.71
CA THR A 17 2.46 9.32 10.60
C THR A 17 1.66 8.25 11.33
N LEU A 18 1.41 7.13 10.65
CA LEU A 18 0.76 5.95 11.19
C LEU A 18 1.66 4.73 11.03
N GLU A 19 2.10 4.18 12.16
CA GLU A 19 2.90 2.96 12.21
C GLU A 19 2.05 1.75 12.61
N LEU A 20 1.90 0.80 11.67
CA LEU A 20 1.20 -0.47 11.87
C LEU A 20 2.09 -1.67 11.51
N LYS A 21 3.41 -1.45 11.47
CA LYS A 21 4.41 -2.47 11.18
C LYS A 21 4.40 -3.61 12.20
N ASN A 22 4.84 -4.80 11.79
CA ASN A 22 4.92 -5.99 12.66
C ASN A 22 3.58 -6.39 13.30
N ASN A 23 2.51 -6.40 12.49
CA ASN A 23 1.20 -6.89 12.89
C ASN A 23 0.79 -8.12 12.06
N ASN A 24 -0.45 -8.60 12.24
CA ASN A 24 -1.01 -9.72 11.49
C ASN A 24 -2.12 -9.26 10.54
N ILE A 25 -2.07 -8.02 10.05
CA ILE A 25 -3.09 -7.45 9.18
C ILE A 25 -3.09 -8.23 7.86
N THR A 26 -4.26 -8.72 7.44
CA THR A 26 -4.41 -9.52 6.21
C THR A 26 -5.02 -8.75 5.05
N MET A 27 -5.78 -7.69 5.34
CA MET A 27 -6.47 -6.89 4.34
C MET A 27 -6.62 -5.44 4.82
N ILE A 28 -6.56 -4.50 3.87
CA ILE A 28 -6.95 -3.11 4.09
C ILE A 28 -8.26 -2.84 3.36
N GLN A 29 -9.32 -2.56 4.13
CA GLN A 29 -10.65 -2.28 3.60
C GLN A 29 -10.80 -0.82 3.17
N SER A 30 -11.87 -0.55 2.41
CA SER A 30 -12.27 0.82 2.08
C SER A 30 -12.57 1.64 3.34
N GLY A 31 -12.27 2.94 3.30
CA GLY A 31 -12.68 3.88 4.35
C GLY A 31 -11.91 3.79 5.67
N VAL A 32 -11.01 2.82 5.85
CA VAL A 32 -10.19 2.67 7.07
C VAL A 32 -9.41 3.95 7.40
N PHE A 33 -8.94 4.65 6.37
CA PHE A 33 -8.15 5.88 6.52
C PHE A 33 -8.93 7.17 6.20
N VAL A 34 -10.26 7.11 6.08
CA VAL A 34 -11.11 8.22 5.61
C VAL A 34 -10.98 9.50 6.44
N ASN A 35 -10.70 9.36 7.74
CA ASN A 35 -10.63 10.47 8.71
C ASN A 35 -9.20 10.98 8.94
N MET A 36 -8.23 10.61 8.09
CA MET A 36 -6.83 11.03 8.22
C MET A 36 -6.32 11.77 6.98
N PRO A 37 -6.90 12.94 6.64
CA PRO A 37 -6.56 13.67 5.41
C PRO A 37 -5.11 14.19 5.39
N ARG A 38 -4.49 14.33 6.57
CA ARG A 38 -3.11 14.82 6.74
C ARG A 38 -2.05 13.73 6.79
N LEU A 39 -2.43 12.45 6.65
CA LEU A 39 -1.49 11.37 6.77
C LEU A 39 -0.46 11.43 5.63
N GLN A 40 0.82 11.52 6.00
CA GLN A 40 1.95 11.61 5.06
C GLN A 40 2.76 10.32 5.00
N TYR A 41 2.87 9.59 6.11
CA TYR A 41 3.68 8.37 6.20
C TYR A 41 2.84 7.22 6.76
N LEU A 42 2.73 6.14 5.99
CA LEU A 42 2.00 4.94 6.39
C LEU A 42 2.92 3.71 6.32
N TYR A 43 3.17 3.11 7.48
CA TYR A 43 4.02 1.92 7.59
C TYR A 43 3.16 0.68 7.86
N LEU A 44 3.10 -0.22 6.88
CA LEU A 44 2.35 -1.48 6.91
C LEU A 44 3.27 -2.70 6.68
N CYS A 45 4.60 -2.51 6.75
CA CYS A 45 5.56 -3.57 6.56
C CYS A 45 5.49 -4.67 7.62
N PHE A 46 5.95 -5.87 7.26
CA PHE A 46 5.93 -7.04 8.15
C PHE A 46 4.52 -7.36 8.66
N ASN A 47 3.56 -7.37 7.75
CA ASN A 47 2.19 -7.84 7.98
C ASN A 47 1.92 -9.08 7.11
N ARG A 48 0.65 -9.44 6.94
CA ARG A 48 0.20 -10.58 6.12
C ARG A 48 -0.75 -10.12 5.03
N ILE A 49 -0.60 -8.88 4.56
CA ILE A 49 -1.54 -8.25 3.64
C ILE A 49 -1.48 -8.99 2.31
N THR A 50 -2.61 -9.53 1.88
CA THR A 50 -2.76 -10.13 0.55
C THR A 50 -3.47 -9.19 -0.41
N ASN A 51 -4.36 -8.34 0.12
CA ASN A 51 -5.22 -7.48 -0.68
C ASN A 51 -5.45 -6.12 -0.01
N ILE A 52 -5.58 -5.11 -0.86
CA ILE A 52 -5.96 -3.75 -0.48
C ILE A 52 -7.14 -3.35 -1.36
N HIS A 53 -8.22 -2.87 -0.73
CA HIS A 53 -9.39 -2.40 -1.45
C HIS A 53 -9.04 -1.20 -2.34
N SER A 54 -9.70 -1.08 -3.50
CA SER A 54 -9.49 0.00 -4.49
C SER A 54 -9.45 1.40 -3.88
N ASP A 55 -10.41 1.68 -3.00
CA ASP A 55 -10.63 3.01 -2.41
C ASP A 55 -10.05 3.15 -1.00
N ALA A 56 -9.26 2.18 -0.53
CA ALA A 56 -8.67 2.21 0.81
C ALA A 56 -7.89 3.50 1.09
N PHE A 57 -7.28 4.08 0.05
CA PHE A 57 -6.39 5.23 0.13
C PHE A 57 -6.95 6.50 -0.54
N ALA A 58 -8.20 6.49 -1.01
CA ALA A 58 -8.76 7.57 -1.82
C ALA A 58 -8.72 8.96 -1.14
N ASN A 59 -8.86 9.00 0.19
CA ASN A 59 -8.85 10.25 0.98
C ASN A 59 -7.45 10.68 1.44
N LEU A 60 -6.40 9.91 1.14
CA LEU A 60 -5.05 10.20 1.61
C LEU A 60 -4.32 11.15 0.66
N THR A 61 -4.86 12.37 0.53
CA THR A 61 -4.37 13.38 -0.41
C THR A 61 -2.95 13.85 -0.11
N GLU A 62 -2.53 13.83 1.15
CA GLU A 62 -1.18 14.25 1.56
C GLU A 62 -0.17 13.09 1.68
N LEU A 63 -0.56 11.86 1.35
CA LEU A 63 0.33 10.71 1.52
C LEU A 63 1.56 10.83 0.63
N ARG A 64 2.73 10.73 1.24
CA ARG A 64 4.05 10.85 0.58
C ARG A 64 4.75 9.51 0.51
N PHE A 65 4.58 8.68 1.53
CA PHE A 65 5.29 7.42 1.68
C PHE A 65 4.36 6.30 2.15
N LEU A 66 4.43 5.17 1.47
CA LEU A 66 3.72 3.94 1.80
C LEU A 66 4.68 2.76 1.79
N ASP A 67 4.83 2.11 2.94
CA ASP A 67 5.66 0.91 3.09
C ASP A 67 4.78 -0.34 3.22
N LEU A 68 4.81 -1.18 2.19
CA LEU A 68 4.10 -2.47 2.08
C LEU A 68 5.09 -3.65 2.02
N ARG A 69 6.36 -3.45 2.37
CA ARG A 69 7.36 -4.51 2.30
C ARG A 69 7.04 -5.68 3.20
N SER A 70 7.55 -6.86 2.85
CA SER A 70 7.41 -8.05 3.71
C SER A 70 5.94 -8.35 4.04
N ASN A 71 5.11 -8.41 3.01
CA ASN A 71 3.69 -8.79 3.08
C ASN A 71 3.45 -10.06 2.25
N LYS A 72 2.20 -10.32 1.84
CA LYS A 72 1.79 -11.52 1.10
C LYS A 72 1.03 -11.16 -0.18
N MET A 73 1.35 -10.02 -0.77
CA MET A 73 0.73 -9.56 -2.01
C MET A 73 1.34 -10.29 -3.20
N SER A 74 0.50 -10.86 -4.06
CA SER A 74 0.94 -11.52 -5.30
C SER A 74 0.77 -10.65 -6.54
N THR A 75 -0.02 -9.58 -6.46
CA THR A 75 -0.26 -8.67 -7.58
C THR A 75 -0.30 -7.23 -7.06
N ILE A 76 0.16 -6.30 -7.90
CA ILE A 76 -0.03 -4.88 -7.63
C ILE A 76 -1.35 -4.50 -8.32
N SER A 77 -2.35 -4.12 -7.52
CA SER A 77 -3.60 -3.63 -8.08
C SER A 77 -3.31 -2.42 -8.98
N PRO A 78 -3.86 -2.36 -10.21
CA PRO A 78 -3.76 -1.18 -11.07
C PRO A 78 -4.27 0.11 -10.41
N LEU A 79 -4.93 0.04 -9.26
CA LEU A 79 -5.36 1.23 -8.52
C LEU A 79 -4.29 1.80 -7.59
N ALA A 80 -3.13 1.15 -7.45
CA ALA A 80 -1.91 1.81 -6.97
C ALA A 80 -1.56 3.06 -7.80
N TYR A 81 -2.05 3.15 -9.05
CA TYR A 81 -1.93 4.32 -9.91
C TYR A 81 -2.92 5.46 -9.57
N GLY A 82 -4.04 5.16 -8.91
CA GLY A 82 -5.04 6.13 -8.48
C GLY A 82 -4.71 6.80 -7.15
N LEU A 83 -3.60 6.41 -6.52
CA LEU A 83 -3.07 7.06 -5.33
C LEU A 83 -2.72 8.52 -5.65
N SER A 84 -3.00 9.39 -4.67
CA SER A 84 -2.78 10.83 -4.68
C SER A 84 -1.59 11.26 -5.54
N THR A 85 -1.77 12.36 -6.29
CA THR A 85 -0.70 13.00 -7.06
C THR A 85 0.55 13.27 -6.21
N SER A 86 0.38 13.41 -4.88
CA SER A 86 1.41 13.70 -3.89
C SER A 86 2.29 12.53 -3.44
N ILE A 87 1.94 11.27 -3.74
CA ILE A 87 2.75 10.15 -3.28
C ILE A 87 4.08 10.10 -4.02
N TYR A 88 5.17 10.09 -3.25
CA TYR A 88 6.54 10.18 -3.73
C TYR A 88 7.18 8.80 -3.84
N ALA A 89 6.98 7.94 -2.84
CA ALA A 89 7.58 6.62 -2.79
C ALA A 89 6.62 5.57 -2.24
N ILE A 90 6.65 4.41 -2.87
CA ILE A 90 5.95 3.21 -2.44
C ILE A 90 6.98 2.08 -2.41
N GLU A 91 7.07 1.38 -1.28
CA GLU A 91 7.96 0.24 -1.09
C GLU A 91 7.15 -1.06 -1.03
N VAL A 92 7.46 -2.00 -1.91
CA VAL A 92 6.71 -3.25 -2.13
C VAL A 92 7.61 -4.48 -2.20
N ASP A 93 8.90 -4.38 -1.90
CA ASP A 93 9.81 -5.54 -1.90
C ASP A 93 9.40 -6.61 -0.87
N GLN A 94 9.97 -7.82 -1.02
CA GLN A 94 9.69 -8.96 -0.14
C GLN A 94 8.20 -9.34 -0.11
N ASN A 95 7.58 -9.41 -1.28
CA ASN A 95 6.22 -9.92 -1.48
C ASN A 95 6.24 -11.03 -2.54
N PRO A 96 5.33 -12.03 -2.46
CA PRO A 96 5.31 -13.21 -3.34
C PRO A 96 4.73 -12.88 -4.73
N TRP A 97 5.41 -12.02 -5.48
CA TRP A 97 4.89 -11.49 -6.74
C TRP A 97 4.70 -12.60 -7.78
N GLN A 98 3.48 -12.64 -8.34
CA GLN A 98 3.11 -13.46 -9.48
C GLN A 98 3.36 -12.65 -10.76
N CYS A 99 4.37 -13.04 -11.53
CA CYS A 99 4.87 -12.28 -12.66
C CYS A 99 4.24 -12.66 -14.00
N ASP A 100 2.92 -12.61 -14.06
CA ASP A 100 2.15 -12.87 -15.27
C ASP A 100 2.07 -11.62 -16.18
N CYS A 101 1.27 -11.69 -17.24
CA CYS A 101 1.09 -10.59 -18.19
C CYS A 101 0.57 -9.29 -17.55
N LYS A 102 -0.05 -9.33 -16.35
CA LYS A 102 -0.55 -8.15 -15.65
C LYS A 102 0.57 -7.37 -14.96
N MET A 103 1.72 -8.01 -14.71
CA MET A 103 2.88 -7.39 -14.06
C MET A 103 3.81 -6.63 -15.03
N VAL A 104 3.57 -6.74 -16.35
CA VAL A 104 4.41 -6.12 -17.39
C VAL A 104 4.63 -4.61 -17.17
N PRO A 105 3.60 -3.78 -16.89
CA PRO A 105 3.80 -2.34 -16.71
C PRO A 105 4.77 -2.01 -15.57
N PHE A 106 4.72 -2.78 -14.48
CA PHE A 106 5.51 -2.55 -13.27
C PHE A 106 6.99 -2.93 -13.43
N LYS A 107 7.30 -3.86 -14.35
CA LYS A 107 8.69 -4.25 -14.67
C LYS A 107 9.35 -3.38 -15.74
N LEU A 108 8.56 -2.83 -16.66
CA LEU A 108 9.07 -2.04 -17.79
C LEU A 108 9.24 -0.56 -17.48
N ASN A 109 9.13 -0.16 -16.21
CA ASN A 109 9.24 1.24 -15.79
C ASN A 109 8.24 2.16 -16.53
N THR A 110 7.06 1.62 -16.88
CA THR A 110 5.99 2.38 -17.54
C THR A 110 4.97 2.90 -16.52
N THR A 111 5.27 2.79 -15.23
CA THR A 111 4.42 3.29 -14.15
C THR A 111 4.94 4.62 -13.64
N LYS A 112 4.11 5.34 -12.87
CA LYS A 112 4.52 6.56 -12.16
C LYS A 112 5.66 6.32 -11.16
N PHE A 113 5.94 5.06 -10.78
CA PHE A 113 6.93 4.69 -9.77
C PHE A 113 8.08 3.87 -10.37
N PRO A 114 9.19 4.51 -10.77
CA PRO A 114 10.31 3.81 -11.40
C PRO A 114 10.98 2.76 -10.52
N SER A 115 10.92 2.96 -9.20
CA SER A 115 11.52 2.07 -8.20
C SER A 115 10.90 0.67 -8.18
N PHE A 116 9.69 0.48 -8.73
CA PHE A 116 9.02 -0.83 -8.73
C PHE A 116 9.81 -1.93 -9.43
N LYS A 117 10.55 -1.59 -10.50
CA LYS A 117 11.37 -2.56 -11.22
C LYS A 117 12.40 -3.25 -10.32
N GLU A 118 12.95 -2.52 -9.36
CA GLU A 118 13.99 -3.02 -8.45
C GLU A 118 13.42 -3.76 -7.24
N GLN A 119 12.16 -3.49 -6.89
CA GLN A 119 11.48 -4.06 -5.73
C GLN A 119 10.74 -5.38 -6.05
N ILE A 120 10.34 -5.60 -7.30
CA ILE A 120 9.52 -6.75 -7.71
C ILE A 120 10.41 -7.92 -8.15
N ILE A 121 10.64 -8.85 -7.22
CA ILE A 121 11.27 -10.15 -7.47
C ILE A 121 10.15 -11.20 -7.59
N CYS A 122 10.14 -11.97 -8.67
CA CYS A 122 9.10 -12.96 -8.93
C CYS A 122 9.28 -14.19 -8.05
N GLU A 123 8.20 -14.60 -7.38
CA GLU A 123 8.13 -15.88 -6.67
C GLU A 123 7.32 -16.90 -7.47
N GLN A 124 6.40 -16.43 -8.33
CA GLN A 124 5.56 -17.27 -9.19
C GLN A 124 5.47 -16.72 -10.63
N PRO A 125 5.23 -17.59 -11.63
CA PRO A 125 4.98 -17.16 -13.01
C PRO A 125 3.62 -16.51 -13.21
#